data_AF-A0A318SJ59-F1
#
_entry.id   AF-A0A318SJ59-F1
#
_cell.length_a   1.000
_cell.length_b   1.000
_cell.length_c   1.000
_cell.angle_alpha   90.00
_cell.angle_beta   90.00
_cell.angle_gamma   90.00
#
_symmetry.space_group_name_H-M   'P 1'
#
loop_
_entity.id
_entity.type
_entity.pdbx_description
1 polymer ?
#
loop_
_entity_poly.entity_id
_entity_poly.type
_entity_poly.pdbx_seq_one_letter_code
_entity_poly.pdbx_strand_id
1 'polypeptide(L)'
;MKLTPTANTCDSPALRCDPEFPSSSAQTSRARPSFPASPDSGLSLQRRAVGDTGVQATRPPRVALASTATSSPTALPEGAWERLQNLPPSLSGCLTPSEQKLVADTIGELRHHVEAGQLNFVPVFGHWSLRTDNHRVLGKASQADVVEGRDTLPASIKDYGMDFVSSTVFRGTPRHPGAVASITARIDDQVAGIVLKLPLARAEELLMGLLERELLSEADLRAVADVEGQPRSNLMYRPAVRPVVLDDGSTVHALVFETNPHGAKSLSRVFDDADGLTPPRLAYFMTAQGGFEHAGQRLGGSSLDYWRAGMQLLEKSGIRPPALLGEAYDIASTSESLPEPLEMMCGAATPRGSWHEQRDRLARAERSLPQVYTTLQAPEAQARHHQHQEAMDSALTRLRSSTPALQRQADGADFRDVVADALPQLLRDIGFQPEIYAAKSKETLGYGRYLLHSDTTPENNFCLQIFAFDPTQKTPIHNHPNECASFIALGQLRERLYDDGKNAVKRDDKRFVKKLVGNERPQSSWAGFNAQELDIPHSLKNKSDSLAVSVHLYRDMDGISGGAQVAAKDRFERMPSQEPEVVQ
;
A
#
# COMPACT_ATOMS: atom_id res chain seq x y z
N MET A 1 -20.35 -6.37 -62.87
CA MET A 1 -19.09 -5.86 -63.46
C MET A 1 -18.01 -6.00 -62.42
N LYS A 2 -16.96 -6.78 -62.73
CA LYS A 2 -15.72 -6.90 -61.95
C LYS A 2 -14.95 -5.57 -62.02
N LEU A 3 -14.20 -5.24 -60.97
CA LEU A 3 -12.74 -4.99 -61.02
C LEU A 3 -12.23 -4.54 -59.63
N THR A 4 -11.32 -5.35 -59.07
CA THR A 4 -10.23 -4.93 -58.18
C THR A 4 -8.99 -4.57 -59.05
N PRO A 5 -7.78 -4.33 -58.51
CA PRO A 5 -7.27 -3.08 -57.93
C PRO A 5 -5.96 -2.63 -58.62
N THR A 6 -5.41 -1.45 -58.28
CA THR A 6 -3.98 -1.17 -58.52
C THR A 6 -3.35 -0.38 -57.37
N ALA A 7 -2.17 -0.85 -56.99
CA ALA A 7 -1.23 -0.26 -56.04
C ALA A 7 -0.21 0.64 -56.75
N ASN A 8 0.75 1.15 -55.96
CA ASN A 8 2.00 1.88 -56.28
C ASN A 8 1.88 3.41 -56.43
N THR A 9 2.82 4.27 -56.03
CA THR A 9 3.88 4.39 -54.99
C THR A 9 4.56 5.76 -55.25
N CYS A 10 5.20 6.34 -54.23
CA CYS A 10 6.24 7.39 -54.28
C CYS A 10 5.84 8.82 -54.68
N ASP A 11 5.98 9.79 -53.76
CA ASP A 11 7.20 10.61 -53.66
C ASP A 11 7.18 11.51 -52.40
N SER A 12 8.34 11.59 -51.74
CA SER A 12 8.65 12.57 -50.68
C SER A 12 9.42 13.76 -51.29
N PRO A 13 9.54 14.88 -50.56
CA PRO A 13 10.87 15.16 -50.02
C PRO A 13 10.91 15.76 -48.60
N ALA A 14 11.83 15.21 -47.81
CA ALA A 14 12.85 15.83 -46.96
C ALA A 14 12.54 17.09 -46.13
N LEU A 15 12.81 16.99 -44.82
CA LEU A 15 13.66 17.95 -44.09
C LEU A 15 14.36 17.25 -42.92
N ARG A 16 15.69 17.31 -42.96
CA ARG A 16 16.65 16.86 -41.94
C ARG A 16 16.71 17.85 -40.77
N CYS A 17 17.05 17.34 -39.58
CA CYS A 17 18.14 17.84 -38.74
C CYS A 17 18.39 16.83 -37.59
N ASP A 18 19.56 16.19 -37.60
CA ASP A 18 20.17 15.55 -36.42
C ASP A 18 20.84 16.64 -35.54
N PRO A 19 21.20 16.33 -34.27
CA PRO A 19 22.58 15.90 -34.07
C PRO A 19 22.78 14.71 -33.12
N GLU A 20 23.95 14.11 -33.34
CA GLU A 20 24.60 12.90 -32.83
C GLU A 20 24.89 12.87 -31.31
N PHE A 21 24.97 11.66 -30.74
CA PHE A 21 26.12 11.13 -29.96
C PHE A 21 25.90 9.62 -29.63
N PRO A 22 26.95 8.83 -29.29
CA PRO A 22 27.24 7.58 -29.97
C PRO A 22 26.93 6.33 -29.14
N SER A 23 26.49 5.29 -29.85
CA SER A 23 26.41 3.92 -29.38
C SER A 23 27.77 3.22 -29.43
N SER A 24 28.21 2.60 -28.34
CA SER A 24 29.18 1.51 -28.38
C SER A 24 28.53 0.22 -27.87
N SER A 25 28.42 -0.72 -28.79
CA SER A 25 28.21 -2.15 -28.55
C SER A 25 29.40 -2.76 -27.82
N ALA A 26 29.15 -3.77 -26.97
CA ALA A 26 29.67 -5.13 -27.15
C ALA A 26 29.67 -5.95 -25.84
N GLN A 27 29.04 -7.11 -25.95
CA GLN A 27 29.58 -8.43 -25.59
C GLN A 27 29.83 -8.79 -24.11
N THR A 28 28.96 -9.69 -23.68
CA THR A 28 29.18 -10.77 -22.72
C THR A 28 30.54 -11.46 -22.86
N SER A 29 31.28 -11.59 -21.75
CA SER A 29 32.08 -12.79 -21.48
C SER A 29 32.30 -12.99 -19.97
N ARG A 30 32.05 -14.21 -19.52
CA ARG A 30 32.35 -14.73 -18.18
C ARG A 30 33.87 -14.91 -18.04
N ALA A 31 34.44 -14.51 -16.91
CA ALA A 31 35.70 -15.07 -16.43
C ALA A 31 35.73 -15.09 -14.88
N ARG A 32 35.87 -16.29 -14.32
CA ARG A 32 36.27 -16.54 -12.93
C ARG A 32 37.74 -16.11 -12.74
N PRO A 33 38.14 -15.55 -11.58
CA PRO A 33 39.51 -15.60 -11.13
C PRO A 33 39.73 -16.81 -10.20
N SER A 34 40.65 -17.67 -10.62
CA SER A 34 41.30 -18.69 -9.79
C SER A 34 42.38 -18.02 -8.93
N PHE A 35 42.38 -18.24 -7.62
CA PHE A 35 43.50 -17.86 -6.75
C PHE A 35 44.49 -19.03 -6.61
N PRO A 36 45.81 -18.77 -6.68
CA PRO A 36 46.82 -19.79 -6.48
C PRO A 36 47.16 -19.99 -4.99
N ALA A 37 47.71 -21.17 -4.74
CA ALA A 37 48.04 -21.77 -3.46
C ALA A 37 49.06 -20.99 -2.60
N SER A 38 48.97 -21.24 -1.30
CA SER A 38 49.94 -20.91 -0.25
C SER A 38 51.37 -21.42 -0.55
N PRO A 39 52.36 -20.90 0.19
CA PRO A 39 53.01 -21.80 1.14
C PRO A 39 53.27 -21.19 2.53
N ASP A 40 53.09 -22.06 3.51
CA ASP A 40 53.80 -22.25 4.78
C ASP A 40 54.65 -21.12 5.37
N SER A 41 54.34 -20.78 6.63
CA SER A 41 55.30 -20.75 7.74
C SER A 41 54.52 -20.74 9.05
N GLY A 42 54.46 -21.90 9.70
CA GLY A 42 53.97 -22.02 11.07
C GLY A 42 55.00 -21.47 12.07
N LEU A 43 54.53 -20.98 13.21
CA LEU A 43 55.22 -21.04 14.50
C LEU A 43 54.20 -20.85 15.64
N SER A 44 53.88 -21.97 16.29
CA SER A 44 53.77 -22.16 17.74
C SER A 44 53.35 -20.95 18.61
N LEU A 45 52.12 -20.97 19.14
CA LEU A 45 51.81 -20.30 20.41
C LEU A 45 51.56 -21.33 21.51
N GLN A 46 52.55 -21.40 22.41
CA GLN A 46 52.47 -22.07 23.70
C GLN A 46 51.50 -21.33 24.62
N ARG A 47 50.75 -22.12 25.40
CA ARG A 47 50.07 -21.70 26.63
C ARG A 47 51.06 -21.08 27.60
N ARG A 48 50.71 -19.92 28.17
CA ARG A 48 51.06 -19.56 29.56
C ARG A 48 49.95 -18.72 30.18
N ALA A 49 49.63 -19.09 31.40
CA ALA A 49 48.70 -18.39 32.29
C ALA A 49 49.46 -17.46 33.25
N VAL A 50 48.67 -16.56 33.87
CA VAL A 50 48.92 -15.76 35.09
C VAL A 50 49.68 -14.45 34.91
N GLY A 51 49.05 -13.35 35.37
CA GLY A 51 49.73 -12.07 35.60
C GLY A 51 48.77 -10.90 35.82
N ASP A 52 48.23 -10.81 37.04
CA ASP A 52 47.57 -9.63 37.60
C ASP A 52 48.51 -8.41 37.56
N THR A 53 48.14 -7.33 36.86
CA THR A 53 48.64 -5.98 37.14
C THR A 53 47.59 -4.95 36.70
N GLY A 54 47.05 -4.25 37.68
CA GLY A 54 46.12 -3.15 37.49
C GLY A 54 46.72 -2.03 36.66
N VAL A 55 45.96 -1.59 35.67
CA VAL A 55 46.14 -0.30 35.00
C VAL A 55 44.83 0.46 35.18
N GLN A 56 44.89 1.48 36.05
CA GLN A 56 43.87 2.52 36.16
C GLN A 56 43.67 3.14 34.78
N ALA A 57 42.55 2.82 34.12
CA ALA A 57 42.07 3.61 33.00
C ALA A 57 41.56 4.94 33.54
N THR A 58 42.30 6.00 33.24
CA THR A 58 41.95 7.39 33.48
C THR A 58 40.60 7.71 32.83
N ARG A 59 39.60 8.03 33.65
CA ARG A 59 38.32 8.59 33.19
C ARG A 59 38.57 9.88 32.39
N PRO A 60 38.01 10.04 31.18
CA PRO A 60 37.97 11.35 30.54
C PRO A 60 37.05 12.29 31.34
N PRO A 61 37.24 13.61 31.24
CA PRO A 61 36.51 14.58 32.06
C PRO A 61 35.02 14.59 31.73
N ARG A 62 34.20 14.86 32.75
CA ARG A 62 32.75 15.10 32.70
C ARG A 62 32.39 16.05 31.56
N VAL A 63 31.63 15.57 30.57
CA VAL A 63 30.93 16.44 29.61
C VAL A 63 29.72 17.02 30.35
N ALA A 64 29.80 18.29 30.72
CA ALA A 64 28.66 19.03 31.24
C ALA A 64 27.68 19.33 30.09
N LEU A 65 26.38 19.22 30.38
CA LEU A 65 25.29 19.84 29.62
C LEU A 65 25.39 21.38 29.73
N ALA A 66 26.42 21.99 29.13
CA ALA A 66 26.49 23.45 28.94
C ALA A 66 27.53 23.87 27.88
N SER A 67 26.99 24.42 26.78
CA SER A 67 27.48 25.57 25.99
C SER A 67 28.96 25.67 25.62
N THR A 68 29.28 25.28 24.38
CA THR A 68 30.26 26.01 23.57
C THR A 68 29.54 26.74 22.44
N ALA A 69 29.64 28.06 22.47
CA ALA A 69 29.00 28.97 21.54
C ALA A 69 29.73 28.98 20.19
N THR A 70 29.05 28.51 19.15
CA THR A 70 29.18 29.03 17.78
C THR A 70 27.79 29.47 17.36
N SER A 71 27.70 30.70 16.86
CA SER A 71 26.49 31.49 16.57
C SER A 71 25.60 30.82 15.52
N SER A 72 24.87 29.80 15.93
CA SER A 72 23.69 29.28 15.24
C SER A 72 22.46 29.90 15.91
N PRO A 73 21.38 30.21 15.17
CA PRO A 73 20.14 30.66 15.79
C PRO A 73 19.73 29.69 16.91
N THR A 74 19.60 30.21 18.13
CA THR A 74 19.28 29.43 19.33
C THR A 74 17.78 29.20 19.51
N ALA A 75 16.95 29.66 18.56
CA ALA A 75 15.51 29.55 18.60
C ALA A 75 14.98 28.92 17.32
N LEU A 76 13.88 28.18 17.43
CA LEU A 76 13.10 27.79 16.27
C LEU A 76 12.55 29.03 15.55
N PRO A 77 12.35 28.98 14.22
CA PRO A 77 11.60 30.00 13.50
C PRO A 77 10.22 30.25 14.13
N GLU A 78 9.76 31.50 14.07
CA GLU A 78 8.44 31.86 14.60
C GLU A 78 7.34 31.03 13.92
N GLY A 79 6.44 30.48 14.75
CA GLY A 79 5.36 29.58 14.33
C GLY A 79 5.78 28.22 13.77
N ALA A 80 7.05 27.82 13.89
CA ALA A 80 7.52 26.50 13.44
C ALA A 80 6.75 25.35 14.10
N TRP A 81 6.48 25.46 15.41
CA TRP A 81 5.70 24.46 16.14
C TRP A 81 4.27 24.32 15.61
N GLU A 82 3.59 25.44 15.34
CA GLU A 82 2.24 25.40 14.77
C GLU A 82 2.25 24.77 13.37
N ARG A 83 3.26 25.06 12.54
CA ARG A 83 3.38 24.43 11.21
C ARG A 83 3.65 22.93 11.29
N LEU A 84 4.50 22.48 12.23
CA LEU A 84 4.74 21.05 12.49
C LEU A 84 3.49 20.34 13.00
N GLN A 85 2.68 20.99 13.85
CA GLN A 85 1.43 20.41 14.36
C GLN A 85 0.36 20.28 13.26
N ASN A 86 0.27 21.26 12.37
CA ASN A 86 -0.75 21.26 11.31
C ASN A 86 -0.36 20.39 10.11
N LEU A 87 0.94 20.17 9.90
CA LEU A 87 1.55 19.53 8.72
C LEU A 87 1.17 20.24 7.40
N PRO A 88 2.06 20.28 6.39
CA PRO A 88 1.68 20.75 5.07
C PRO A 88 0.63 19.83 4.43
N PRO A 89 -0.22 20.34 3.51
CA PRO A 89 -1.26 19.55 2.85
C PRO A 89 -0.77 18.26 2.17
N SER A 90 0.47 18.27 1.68
CA SER A 90 1.13 17.10 1.08
C SER A 90 1.31 15.94 2.06
N LEU A 91 1.47 16.24 3.36
CA LEU A 91 1.66 15.24 4.41
C LEU A 91 0.33 14.95 5.13
N SER A 92 -0.47 15.97 5.45
CA SER A 92 -1.74 15.77 6.16
C SER A 92 -2.80 15.07 5.29
N GLY A 93 -2.78 15.25 3.97
CA GLY A 93 -3.69 14.57 3.05
C GLY A 93 -3.52 13.04 3.02
N CYS A 94 -2.40 12.52 3.49
CA CYS A 94 -2.12 11.08 3.58
C CYS A 94 -2.55 10.45 4.92
N LEU A 95 -2.99 11.26 5.89
CA LEU A 95 -3.33 10.83 7.25
C LEU A 95 -4.83 10.95 7.50
N THR A 96 -5.39 10.01 8.26
CA THR A 96 -6.76 10.14 8.79
C THR A 96 -6.83 11.26 9.85
N PRO A 97 -8.03 11.81 10.16
CA PRO A 97 -8.17 12.83 11.20
C PRO A 97 -7.62 12.40 12.57
N SER A 98 -7.76 11.13 12.93
CA SER A 98 -7.21 10.57 14.17
C SER A 98 -5.69 10.53 14.17
N GLU A 99 -5.08 10.18 13.04
CA GLU A 99 -3.61 10.17 12.88
C GLU A 99 -3.04 11.59 12.84
N GLN A 100 -3.73 12.53 12.18
CA GLN A 100 -3.36 13.96 12.22
C GLN A 100 -3.36 14.49 13.65
N LYS A 101 -4.42 14.19 14.42
CA LYS A 101 -4.52 14.56 15.83
C LYS A 101 -3.40 13.93 16.66
N LEU A 102 -3.09 12.65 16.44
CA LEU A 102 -1.99 11.97 17.13
C LEU A 102 -0.64 12.64 16.88
N VAL A 103 -0.34 13.01 15.63
CA VAL A 103 0.90 13.74 15.30
C VAL A 103 0.91 15.12 15.96
N ALA A 104 -0.19 15.88 15.87
CA ALA A 104 -0.30 17.20 16.47
C ALA A 104 -0.10 17.15 18.00
N ASP A 105 -0.77 16.21 18.69
CA ASP A 105 -0.65 15.99 20.13
C ASP A 105 0.80 15.64 20.50
N THR A 106 1.45 14.75 19.74
CA THR A 106 2.85 14.35 19.96
C THR A 106 3.83 15.51 19.78
N ILE A 107 3.64 16.35 18.76
CA ILE A 107 4.47 17.54 18.55
C ILE A 107 4.23 18.57 19.66
N GLY A 108 2.99 18.71 20.15
CA GLY A 108 2.68 19.53 21.33
C GLY A 108 3.39 19.05 22.59
N GLU A 109 3.39 17.74 22.84
CA GLU A 109 4.11 17.12 23.96
C GLU A 109 5.64 17.33 23.83
N LEU A 110 6.18 17.14 22.62
CA LEU A 110 7.60 17.34 22.35
C LEU A 110 8.02 18.80 22.60
N ARG A 111 7.23 19.75 22.11
CA ARG A 111 7.41 21.18 22.37
C ARG A 111 7.46 21.46 23.87
N HIS A 112 6.48 20.95 24.62
CA HIS A 112 6.39 21.15 26.06
C HIS A 112 7.68 20.71 26.76
N HIS A 113 8.21 19.53 26.44
CA HIS A 113 9.44 19.02 27.03
C HIS A 113 10.70 19.79 26.61
N VAL A 114 10.79 20.22 25.36
CA VAL A 114 11.92 21.05 24.87
C VAL A 114 11.95 22.39 25.60
N GLU A 115 10.79 23.05 25.71
CA GLU A 115 10.67 24.36 26.37
C GLU A 115 10.86 24.26 27.90
N ALA A 116 10.20 23.29 28.55
CA ALA A 116 10.31 23.09 30.00
C ALA A 116 11.73 22.65 30.43
N GLY A 117 12.37 21.82 29.60
CA GLY A 117 13.75 21.37 29.80
C GLY A 117 14.80 22.41 29.39
N GLN A 118 14.40 23.55 28.81
CA GLN A 118 15.28 24.58 28.26
C GLN A 118 16.34 24.00 27.31
N LEU A 119 15.95 23.01 26.51
CA LEU A 119 16.85 22.33 25.59
C LEU A 119 17.19 23.25 24.41
N ASN A 120 18.46 23.28 24.02
CA ASN A 120 18.92 24.00 22.84
C ASN A 120 18.90 23.14 21.55
N PHE A 121 18.15 22.04 21.56
CA PHE A 121 17.94 21.12 20.44
C PHE A 121 16.61 20.37 20.61
N VAL A 122 16.11 19.77 19.52
CA VAL A 122 15.00 18.81 19.59
C VAL A 122 15.54 17.38 19.72
N PRO A 123 15.23 16.65 20.80
CA PRO A 123 15.67 15.27 21.01
C PRO A 123 14.85 14.27 20.18
N VAL A 124 15.54 13.45 19.38
CA VAL A 124 14.94 12.31 18.65
C VAL A 124 15.71 11.04 19.02
N PHE A 125 15.02 9.98 19.43
CA PHE A 125 15.66 8.71 19.75
C PHE A 125 15.74 7.79 18.51
N GLY A 126 16.95 7.33 18.21
CA GLY A 126 17.23 6.38 17.13
C GLY A 126 17.84 5.09 17.66
N HIS A 127 17.23 3.93 17.35
CA HIS A 127 17.67 2.64 17.87
C HIS A 127 18.31 1.70 16.82
N TRP A 128 18.03 1.90 15.52
CA TRP A 128 18.59 1.07 14.44
C TRP A 128 19.15 1.88 13.27
N SER A 129 18.40 2.12 12.17
CA SER A 129 18.93 2.89 11.03
C SER A 129 19.29 4.32 11.40
N LEU A 130 18.54 4.93 12.32
CA LEU A 130 18.86 6.25 12.88
C LEU A 130 20.11 6.21 13.79
N ARG A 131 20.58 5.03 14.19
CA ARG A 131 21.84 4.84 14.92
C ARG A 131 23.02 4.66 13.96
N THR A 132 22.83 3.98 12.83
CA THR A 132 23.89 3.64 11.88
C THR A 132 24.07 4.66 10.73
N ASP A 133 23.00 5.32 10.30
CA ASP A 133 22.99 6.28 9.18
C ASP A 133 22.00 7.43 9.46
N ASN A 134 22.51 8.50 10.06
CA ASN A 134 21.70 9.62 10.59
C ASN A 134 22.11 11.00 10.09
N HIS A 135 23.15 11.10 9.27
CA HIS A 135 23.63 12.38 8.74
C HIS A 135 22.52 13.20 8.08
N ARG A 136 21.64 12.57 7.30
CA ARG A 136 20.51 13.25 6.64
C ARG A 136 19.51 13.85 7.63
N VAL A 137 19.20 13.11 8.70
CA VAL A 137 18.28 13.56 9.76
C VAL A 137 18.87 14.70 10.57
N LEU A 138 20.20 14.76 10.67
CA LEU A 138 20.95 15.84 11.31
C LEU A 138 21.28 17.00 10.34
N GLY A 139 20.84 16.92 9.08
CA GLY A 139 21.12 17.94 8.06
C GLY A 139 22.60 18.08 7.70
N LYS A 140 23.38 16.99 7.82
CA LYS A 140 24.81 16.90 7.52
C LYS A 140 25.02 16.29 6.12
N ALA A 141 26.16 16.60 5.51
CA ALA A 141 26.49 16.10 4.17
C ALA A 141 26.86 14.61 4.15
N SER A 142 27.49 14.12 5.23
CA SER A 142 27.91 12.72 5.32
C SER A 142 27.91 12.20 6.77
N GLN A 143 27.96 10.87 6.94
CA GLN A 143 28.08 10.25 8.26
C GLN A 143 29.39 10.60 8.98
N ALA A 144 30.44 10.96 8.24
CA ALA A 144 31.71 11.40 8.82
C ALA A 144 31.62 12.79 9.51
N ASP A 145 30.61 13.59 9.16
CA ASP A 145 30.39 14.91 9.75
C ASP A 145 29.63 14.87 11.08
N VAL A 146 29.10 13.70 11.45
CA VAL A 146 28.34 13.47 12.68
C VAL A 146 29.30 13.21 13.83
N VAL A 147 29.23 14.05 14.87
CA VAL A 147 30.14 13.99 16.02
C VAL A 147 29.36 13.62 17.28
N GLU A 148 29.74 12.50 17.92
CA GLU A 148 29.21 12.09 19.22
C GLU A 148 29.49 13.15 20.31
N GLY A 149 28.57 13.34 21.25
CA GLY A 149 28.56 14.42 22.23
C GLY A 149 27.98 15.74 21.68
N ARG A 150 28.32 16.08 20.43
CA ARG A 150 27.85 17.30 19.77
C ARG A 150 26.49 17.10 19.10
N ASP A 151 26.41 16.18 18.15
CA ASP A 151 25.25 15.93 17.29
C ASP A 151 24.43 14.72 17.78
N THR A 152 25.06 13.78 18.47
CA THR A 152 24.40 12.57 19.01
C THR A 152 24.84 12.32 20.46
N LEU A 153 24.01 11.64 21.25
CA LEU A 153 24.34 11.17 22.59
C LEU A 153 23.96 9.69 22.70
N PRO A 154 24.81 8.81 23.22
CA PRO A 154 24.39 7.46 23.54
C PRO A 154 23.26 7.47 24.56
N ALA A 155 22.26 6.62 24.33
CA ALA A 155 21.06 6.59 25.15
C ALA A 155 20.42 5.21 25.13
N SER A 156 19.46 5.02 26.01
CA SER A 156 18.62 3.84 26.03
C SER A 156 17.19 4.17 26.45
N ILE A 157 16.26 3.36 25.98
CA ILE A 157 14.86 3.45 26.38
C ILE A 157 14.51 2.21 27.20
N LYS A 158 13.96 2.42 28.39
CA LYS A 158 13.53 1.36 29.32
C LYS A 158 12.08 0.99 29.08
N ASP A 159 11.69 -0.22 29.45
CA ASP A 159 10.36 -0.80 29.25
C ASP A 159 9.98 -0.93 27.76
N TYR A 160 10.99 -1.16 26.93
CA TYR A 160 10.86 -1.37 25.49
C TYR A 160 11.73 -2.54 25.05
N GLY A 161 11.18 -3.35 24.15
CA GLY A 161 11.89 -4.43 23.47
C GLY A 161 11.94 -4.22 21.96
N MET A 162 12.86 -4.94 21.30
CA MET A 162 12.93 -4.99 19.83
C MET A 162 11.64 -5.58 19.26
N ASP A 163 11.12 -4.93 18.23
CA ASP A 163 9.99 -5.39 17.42
C ASP A 163 10.33 -5.22 15.93
N PHE A 164 9.43 -5.66 15.05
CA PHE A 164 9.67 -5.72 13.62
C PHE A 164 8.45 -5.23 12.86
N VAL A 165 8.70 -4.43 11.82
CA VAL A 165 7.66 -3.98 10.90
C VAL A 165 8.02 -4.31 9.46
N SER A 166 7.01 -4.55 8.63
CA SER A 166 7.19 -4.85 7.21
C SER A 166 7.45 -3.58 6.40
N SER A 167 8.51 -3.55 5.59
CA SER A 167 8.86 -2.46 4.67
C SER A 167 8.64 -2.90 3.24
N THR A 168 7.90 -2.11 2.47
CA THR A 168 7.48 -2.44 1.11
C THR A 168 8.04 -1.45 0.09
N VAL A 169 8.63 -0.35 0.56
CA VAL A 169 9.22 0.68 -0.28
C VAL A 169 10.75 0.68 -0.17
N PHE A 170 11.30 0.74 1.05
CA PHE A 170 12.76 0.89 1.20
C PHE A 170 13.51 -0.44 1.25
N ARG A 171 13.03 -1.41 2.03
CA ARG A 171 13.75 -2.67 2.29
C ARG A 171 13.08 -3.90 1.68
N GLY A 172 11.99 -3.68 0.97
CA GLY A 172 11.29 -4.72 0.23
C GLY A 172 10.60 -4.16 -0.99
N THR A 173 9.66 -4.94 -1.48
CA THR A 173 8.71 -4.53 -2.51
C THR A 173 7.32 -4.94 -2.09
N PRO A 174 6.28 -4.46 -2.79
CA PRO A 174 4.94 -4.99 -2.62
C PRO A 174 4.85 -6.53 -2.76
N ARG A 175 5.71 -7.16 -3.56
CA ARG A 175 5.66 -8.60 -3.80
C ARG A 175 6.46 -9.43 -2.80
N HIS A 176 7.45 -8.82 -2.17
CA HIS A 176 8.30 -9.42 -1.15
C HIS A 176 8.69 -8.32 -0.16
N PRO A 177 7.85 -8.09 0.87
CA PRO A 177 8.15 -7.09 1.89
C PRO A 177 9.43 -7.46 2.63
N GLY A 178 10.20 -6.44 2.97
CA GLY A 178 11.36 -6.54 3.84
C GLY A 178 10.96 -6.43 5.31
N ALA A 179 11.88 -6.78 6.21
CA ALA A 179 11.74 -6.46 7.63
C ALA A 179 12.62 -5.25 7.96
N VAL A 180 12.11 -4.36 8.81
CA VAL A 180 12.89 -3.29 9.44
C VAL A 180 12.64 -3.26 10.94
N ALA A 181 13.62 -2.73 11.67
CA ALA A 181 13.59 -2.70 13.13
C ALA A 181 12.57 -1.67 13.63
N SER A 182 11.92 -2.04 14.71
CA SER A 182 11.08 -1.16 15.50
C SER A 182 11.25 -1.49 16.99
N ILE A 183 10.51 -0.79 17.84
CA ILE A 183 10.42 -1.09 19.25
C ILE A 183 8.98 -1.08 19.71
N THR A 184 8.68 -1.86 20.74
CA THR A 184 7.35 -1.91 21.35
C THR A 184 7.50 -1.97 22.86
N ALA A 185 6.47 -1.52 23.58
CA ALA A 185 6.48 -1.52 25.03
C ALA A 185 6.60 -2.96 25.56
N ARG A 186 7.57 -3.20 26.43
CA ARG A 186 7.80 -4.48 27.09
C ARG A 186 8.50 -4.23 28.42
N ILE A 187 7.80 -4.53 29.50
CA ILE A 187 8.25 -4.27 30.88
C ILE A 187 9.59 -4.96 31.13
N ASP A 188 10.49 -4.27 31.83
CA ASP A 188 11.82 -4.74 32.23
C ASP A 188 12.82 -4.97 31.08
N ASP A 189 12.43 -4.80 29.82
CA ASP A 189 13.34 -4.79 28.68
C ASP A 189 13.95 -3.38 28.46
N GLN A 190 15.07 -3.33 27.75
CA GLN A 190 15.76 -2.09 27.40
C GLN A 190 16.27 -2.15 25.96
N VAL A 191 16.13 -1.06 25.22
CA VAL A 191 16.71 -0.91 23.89
C VAL A 191 17.78 0.17 23.91
N ALA A 192 18.99 -0.20 23.50
CA ALA A 192 20.09 0.74 23.29
C ALA A 192 19.93 1.52 21.98
N GLY A 193 20.26 2.80 22.01
CA GLY A 193 20.13 3.70 20.88
C GLY A 193 21.00 4.95 21.05
N ILE A 194 20.58 6.01 20.38
CA ILE A 194 21.18 7.34 20.50
C ILE A 194 20.07 8.40 20.51
N VAL A 195 20.31 9.52 21.19
CA VAL A 195 19.57 10.75 20.99
C VAL A 195 20.26 11.56 19.91
N LEU A 196 19.56 11.82 18.83
CA LEU A 196 19.91 12.80 17.80
C LEU A 196 19.53 14.19 18.31
N LYS A 197 20.46 15.14 18.22
CA LYS A 197 20.26 16.53 18.65
C LYS A 197 19.95 17.40 17.44
N LEU A 198 18.68 17.51 17.07
CA LEU A 198 18.28 18.34 15.94
C LEU A 198 18.43 19.83 16.32
N PRO A 199 19.23 20.61 15.59
CA PRO A 199 19.46 22.02 15.94
C PRO A 199 18.17 22.83 15.79
N LEU A 200 17.82 23.65 16.80
CA LEU A 200 16.56 24.41 16.80
C LEU A 200 16.37 25.27 15.54
N ALA A 201 17.45 25.90 15.05
CA ALA A 201 17.45 26.70 13.83
C ALA A 201 16.91 25.97 12.58
N ARG A 202 17.04 24.63 12.53
CA ARG A 202 16.60 23.79 11.40
C ARG A 202 15.62 22.69 11.82
N ALA A 203 15.10 22.75 13.05
CA ALA A 203 14.28 21.70 13.59
C ALA A 203 12.99 21.49 12.77
N GLU A 204 12.39 22.57 12.25
CA GLU A 204 11.22 22.46 11.36
C GLU A 204 11.51 21.62 10.11
N GLU A 205 12.54 21.99 9.35
CA GLU A 205 12.96 21.28 8.13
C GLU A 205 13.28 19.81 8.42
N LEU A 206 14.10 19.56 9.45
CA LEU A 206 14.62 18.23 9.75
C LEU A 206 13.55 17.31 10.34
N LEU A 207 12.67 17.82 11.20
CA LEU A 207 11.54 17.05 11.72
C LEU A 207 10.52 16.75 10.61
N MET A 208 10.26 17.69 9.70
CA MET A 208 9.33 17.45 8.59
C MET A 208 9.82 16.29 7.71
N GLY A 209 11.10 16.30 7.32
CA GLY A 209 11.69 15.21 6.53
C GLY A 209 11.72 13.88 7.30
N LEU A 210 11.90 13.92 8.63
CA LEU A 210 11.84 12.72 9.45
C LEU A 210 10.41 12.16 9.56
N LEU A 211 9.40 13.01 9.76
CA LEU A 211 7.99 12.60 9.80
C LEU A 211 7.55 12.01 8.46
N GLU A 212 7.93 12.63 7.33
CA GLU A 212 7.66 12.10 6.00
C GLU A 212 8.29 10.71 5.79
N ARG A 213 9.55 10.55 6.20
CA ARG A 213 10.28 9.28 6.12
C ARG A 213 9.63 8.17 6.95
N GLU A 214 9.34 8.45 8.23
CA GLU A 214 8.95 7.41 9.19
C GLU A 214 7.42 7.16 9.19
N LEU A 215 6.60 8.14 8.80
CA LEU A 215 5.14 7.99 8.81
C LEU A 215 4.53 7.73 7.43
N LEU A 216 5.06 8.34 6.37
CA LEU A 216 4.33 8.40 5.08
C LEU A 216 4.98 7.63 3.95
N SER A 217 6.30 7.54 3.92
CA SER A 217 7.03 6.87 2.83
C SER A 217 6.68 5.37 2.71
N GLU A 218 6.06 4.80 3.74
CA GLU A 218 5.62 3.42 3.85
C GLU A 218 4.09 3.33 4.08
N ALA A 219 3.32 4.39 3.78
CA ALA A 219 1.85 4.38 3.87
C ALA A 219 1.17 3.85 2.58
N ASP A 220 1.79 2.87 1.94
CA ASP A 220 1.36 2.24 0.68
C ASP A 220 0.34 1.10 0.87
N LEU A 221 0.10 0.70 2.13
CA LEU A 221 -0.91 -0.28 2.49
C LEU A 221 -2.16 0.42 3.01
N ARG A 222 -3.29 0.22 2.34
CA ARG A 222 -4.61 0.45 2.95
C ARG A 222 -5.01 -0.81 3.70
N ALA A 223 -5.00 -0.72 5.01
CA ALA A 223 -5.31 -1.85 5.86
C ALA A 223 -6.80 -2.24 5.74
N VAL A 224 -7.08 -3.55 5.62
CA VAL A 224 -8.44 -4.06 5.81
C VAL A 224 -8.81 -3.83 7.27
N ALA A 225 -10.10 -3.62 7.53
CA ALA A 225 -10.59 -3.52 8.89
C ALA A 225 -10.18 -4.75 9.73
N ASP A 226 -9.94 -4.58 11.02
CA ASP A 226 -9.64 -5.68 11.94
C ASP A 226 -10.81 -6.66 12.09
N VAL A 227 -10.64 -7.69 12.91
CA VAL A 227 -11.65 -8.75 13.09
C VAL A 227 -12.95 -8.21 13.70
N GLU A 228 -12.89 -7.03 14.33
CA GLU A 228 -14.01 -6.25 14.85
C GLU A 228 -14.60 -5.24 13.83
N GLY A 229 -14.03 -5.12 12.63
CA GLY A 229 -14.49 -4.23 11.58
C GLY A 229 -14.04 -2.77 11.72
N GLN A 230 -13.05 -2.48 12.58
CA GLN A 230 -12.46 -1.14 12.69
C GLN A 230 -11.36 -0.91 11.66
N PRO A 231 -11.28 0.27 11.02
CA PRO A 231 -10.19 0.59 10.10
C PRO A 231 -8.84 0.49 10.83
N ARG A 232 -7.94 -0.38 10.36
CA ARG A 232 -6.56 -0.43 10.82
C ARG A 232 -5.80 0.80 10.32
N SER A 233 -4.84 1.27 11.11
CA SER A 233 -4.04 2.44 10.75
C SER A 233 -3.05 2.09 9.64
N ASN A 234 -2.85 3.02 8.71
CA ASN A 234 -1.88 2.86 7.61
C ASN A 234 -0.46 3.22 8.07
N LEU A 235 -0.31 3.79 9.26
CA LEU A 235 0.99 4.13 9.82
C LEU A 235 1.75 2.87 10.23
N MET A 236 2.97 2.75 9.71
CA MET A 236 3.92 1.72 10.14
C MET A 236 4.41 1.98 11.58
N TYR A 237 4.78 3.23 11.87
CA TYR A 237 5.18 3.67 13.19
C TYR A 237 4.17 4.61 13.82
N ARG A 238 4.03 4.49 15.14
CA ARG A 238 3.38 5.51 15.96
C ARG A 238 4.46 6.48 16.48
N PRO A 239 4.33 7.79 16.22
CA PRO A 239 5.19 8.76 16.87
C PRO A 239 4.76 8.93 18.34
N ALA A 240 5.72 9.08 19.24
CA ALA A 240 5.48 9.26 20.66
C ALA A 240 6.62 10.01 21.33
N VAL A 241 6.35 10.73 22.42
CA VAL A 241 7.39 11.29 23.28
C VAL A 241 7.60 10.35 24.47
N ARG A 242 8.86 9.95 24.72
CA ARG A 242 9.21 8.99 25.78
C ARG A 242 10.45 9.42 26.54
N PRO A 243 10.54 9.09 27.84
CA PRO A 243 11.77 9.27 28.60
C PRO A 243 12.84 8.30 28.08
N VAL A 244 14.01 8.83 27.75
CA VAL A 244 15.20 8.06 27.40
C VAL A 244 16.35 8.40 28.35
N VAL A 245 17.07 7.39 28.79
CA VAL A 245 18.16 7.48 29.75
C VAL A 245 19.48 7.62 28.99
N LEU A 246 20.20 8.71 29.24
CA LEU A 246 21.52 8.97 28.69
C LEU A 246 22.60 8.20 29.48
N ASP A 247 23.79 8.07 28.92
CA ASP A 247 24.92 7.37 29.56
C ASP A 247 25.35 7.96 30.92
N ASP A 248 25.07 9.24 31.16
CA ASP A 248 25.33 9.90 32.45
C ASP A 248 24.24 9.62 33.51
N GLY A 249 23.22 8.84 33.15
CA GLY A 249 22.08 8.49 33.99
C GLY A 249 20.95 9.53 34.00
N SER A 250 21.14 10.68 33.33
CA SER A 250 20.07 11.67 33.18
C SER A 250 19.00 11.18 32.20
N THR A 251 17.81 11.78 32.27
CA THR A 251 16.68 11.44 31.40
C THR A 251 16.29 12.65 30.57
N VAL A 252 16.09 12.43 29.27
CA VAL A 252 15.51 13.41 28.34
C VAL A 252 14.26 12.82 27.70
N HIS A 253 13.23 13.63 27.48
CA HIS A 253 12.04 13.18 26.74
C HIS A 253 12.30 13.40 25.25
N ALA A 254 12.32 12.32 24.48
CA ALA A 254 12.67 12.33 23.06
C ALA A 254 11.49 11.88 22.19
N LEU A 255 11.44 12.37 20.95
CA LEU A 255 10.55 11.80 19.92
C LEU A 255 11.04 10.40 19.55
N VAL A 256 10.14 9.44 19.57
CA VAL A 256 10.37 8.02 19.32
C VAL A 256 9.35 7.53 18.30
N PHE A 257 9.80 6.72 17.35
CA PHE A 257 8.94 5.99 16.41
C PHE A 257 8.87 4.54 16.86
N GLU A 258 7.76 4.19 17.51
CA GLU A 258 7.48 2.84 18.02
C GLU A 258 6.55 2.09 17.05
N THR A 259 6.49 0.76 17.16
CA THR A 259 5.58 -0.05 16.34
C THR A 259 4.15 0.43 16.56
N ASN A 260 3.44 0.70 15.46
CA ASN A 260 2.01 1.00 15.58
C ASN A 260 1.25 -0.29 15.94
N PRO A 261 0.65 -0.40 17.14
CA PRO A 261 -0.05 -1.61 17.56
C PRO A 261 -1.29 -1.94 16.71
N HIS A 262 -1.81 -0.95 15.98
CA HIS A 262 -2.94 -1.06 15.06
C HIS A 262 -2.50 -0.96 13.59
N GLY A 263 -1.19 -0.91 13.33
CA GLY A 263 -0.64 -0.79 12.00
C GLY A 263 -0.68 -2.12 11.26
N ALA A 264 -1.10 -2.10 9.99
CA ALA A 264 -1.06 -3.30 9.15
C ALA A 264 0.34 -3.89 9.02
N LYS A 265 1.39 -3.09 9.24
CA LYS A 265 2.79 -3.47 9.05
C LYS A 265 3.46 -4.10 10.27
N SER A 266 2.76 -4.28 11.40
CA SER A 266 3.35 -4.85 12.63
C SER A 266 3.53 -6.36 12.50
N LEU A 267 4.77 -6.84 12.27
CA LEU A 267 5.03 -8.27 12.05
C LEU A 267 4.76 -9.13 13.29
N SER A 268 4.85 -8.57 14.49
CA SER A 268 4.52 -9.27 15.74
C SER A 268 3.02 -9.56 15.91
N ARG A 269 2.15 -8.83 15.21
CA ARG A 269 0.69 -8.92 15.34
C ARG A 269 -0.02 -9.39 14.09
N VAL A 270 0.73 -9.56 13.00
CA VAL A 270 0.14 -9.83 11.71
C VAL A 270 -0.19 -11.31 11.54
N PHE A 271 0.53 -12.21 12.20
CA PHE A 271 0.26 -13.64 12.15
C PHE A 271 -0.86 -14.00 13.14
N ASP A 272 -1.98 -14.49 12.62
CA ASP A 272 -3.17 -14.87 13.40
C ASP A 272 -3.11 -16.32 13.95
N ASP A 273 -1.96 -17.00 13.79
CA ASP A 273 -1.75 -18.36 14.32
C ASP A 273 -0.98 -18.38 15.65
N ALA A 274 -0.97 -19.55 16.29
CA ALA A 274 -0.38 -19.73 17.61
C ALA A 274 1.15 -19.52 17.64
N ASP A 275 1.82 -19.63 16.50
CA ASP A 275 3.29 -19.54 16.41
C ASP A 275 3.76 -18.09 16.26
N GLY A 276 2.91 -17.20 15.72
CA GLY A 276 3.21 -15.77 15.61
C GLY A 276 4.44 -15.48 14.75
N LEU A 277 5.25 -14.48 15.13
CA LEU A 277 6.50 -14.19 14.42
C LEU A 277 7.63 -15.13 14.89
N THR A 278 7.97 -16.11 14.06
CA THR A 278 9.06 -17.08 14.30
C THR A 278 10.38 -16.63 13.62
N PRO A 279 11.56 -17.17 14.02
CA PRO A 279 12.82 -16.84 13.35
C PRO A 279 12.83 -17.13 11.85
N PRO A 280 12.31 -18.29 11.36
CA PRO A 280 12.17 -18.51 9.93
C PRO A 280 11.29 -17.44 9.25
N ARG A 281 10.12 -17.10 9.83
CA ARG A 281 9.23 -16.08 9.26
C ARG A 281 9.93 -14.74 9.14
N LEU A 282 10.60 -14.30 10.19
CA LEU A 282 11.39 -13.07 10.15
C LEU A 282 12.52 -13.14 9.11
N ALA A 283 13.21 -14.27 9.00
CA ALA A 283 14.26 -14.48 8.00
C ALA A 283 13.75 -14.33 6.56
N TYR A 284 12.53 -14.80 6.27
CA TYR A 284 11.88 -14.60 4.97
C TYR A 284 11.78 -13.13 4.60
N PHE A 285 11.31 -12.26 5.50
CA PHE A 285 11.28 -10.82 5.25
C PHE A 285 12.70 -10.23 5.12
N MET A 286 13.67 -10.72 5.91
CA MET A 286 15.06 -10.24 5.81
C MET A 286 15.71 -10.53 4.45
N THR A 287 15.28 -11.58 3.74
CA THR A 287 15.83 -11.90 2.41
C THR A 287 15.33 -11.00 1.27
N ALA A 288 14.41 -10.07 1.55
CA ALA A 288 13.91 -9.15 0.56
C ALA A 288 15.04 -8.29 -0.04
N GLN A 289 15.12 -8.28 -1.37
CA GLN A 289 16.18 -7.57 -2.11
C GLN A 289 15.98 -6.04 -2.13
N GLY A 290 14.78 -5.56 -1.80
CA GLY A 290 14.41 -4.15 -1.85
C GLY A 290 14.56 -3.53 -3.24
N GLY A 291 14.58 -2.19 -3.32
CA GLY A 291 14.79 -1.47 -4.57
C GLY A 291 13.50 -1.21 -5.34
N PHE A 292 12.45 -0.79 -4.65
CA PHE A 292 11.21 -0.36 -5.30
C PHE A 292 11.50 0.81 -6.24
N GLU A 293 11.15 0.68 -7.52
CA GLU A 293 11.30 1.74 -8.50
C GLU A 293 10.05 2.62 -8.49
N HIS A 294 10.22 3.88 -8.11
CA HIS A 294 9.16 4.88 -8.16
C HIS A 294 9.66 6.10 -8.94
N ALA A 295 8.89 6.53 -9.95
CA ALA A 295 9.24 7.65 -10.82
C ALA A 295 10.67 7.56 -11.43
N GLY A 296 11.12 6.35 -11.77
CA GLY A 296 12.46 6.10 -12.33
C GLY A 296 13.60 6.13 -11.32
N GLN A 297 13.31 6.23 -10.01
CA GLN A 297 14.29 6.16 -8.94
C GLN A 297 14.14 4.87 -8.16
N ARG A 298 15.24 4.16 -7.94
CA ARG A 298 15.30 2.99 -7.06
C ARG A 298 15.40 3.45 -5.61
N LEU A 299 14.36 3.17 -4.82
CA LEU A 299 14.30 3.51 -3.40
C LEU A 299 14.87 2.38 -2.54
N GLY A 300 15.78 2.73 -1.63
CA GLY A 300 16.37 1.82 -0.64
C GLY A 300 17.22 0.68 -1.22
N GLY A 301 17.20 -0.49 -0.58
CA GLY A 301 18.04 -1.63 -0.92
C GLY A 301 17.75 -2.85 -0.02
N SER A 302 18.55 -3.91 -0.13
CA SER A 302 18.31 -5.18 0.56
C SER A 302 17.99 -5.03 2.06
N SER A 303 16.98 -5.75 2.53
CA SER A 303 16.66 -5.87 3.96
C SER A 303 17.80 -6.57 4.70
N LEU A 304 18.44 -7.57 4.09
CA LEU A 304 19.56 -8.28 4.71
C LEU A 304 20.76 -7.34 4.92
N ASP A 305 21.02 -6.42 3.99
CA ASP A 305 22.08 -5.42 4.15
C ASP A 305 21.76 -4.43 5.29
N TYR A 306 20.49 -4.06 5.44
CA TYR A 306 20.00 -3.25 6.56
C TYR A 306 20.25 -3.95 7.91
N TRP A 307 19.95 -5.24 8.00
CA TRP A 307 20.18 -6.02 9.23
C TRP A 307 21.66 -6.26 9.49
N ARG A 308 22.45 -6.56 8.45
CA ARG A 308 23.91 -6.75 8.57
C ARG A 308 24.59 -5.52 9.19
N ALA A 309 24.22 -4.32 8.77
CA ALA A 309 24.79 -3.09 9.32
C ALA A 309 24.53 -2.94 10.83
N GLY A 310 23.32 -3.25 11.30
CA GLY A 310 22.98 -3.18 12.72
C GLY A 310 23.60 -4.32 13.54
N MET A 311 23.66 -5.53 13.00
CA MET A 311 24.31 -6.68 13.65
C MET A 311 25.81 -6.43 13.90
N GLN A 312 26.52 -5.86 12.92
CA GLN A 312 27.92 -5.45 13.08
C GLN A 312 28.10 -4.39 14.18
N LEU A 313 27.11 -3.50 14.36
CA LEU A 313 27.15 -2.51 15.42
C LEU A 313 26.93 -3.13 16.81
N LEU A 314 26.00 -4.07 16.92
CA LEU A 314 25.78 -4.83 18.16
C LEU A 314 27.04 -5.60 18.56
N GLU A 315 27.66 -6.28 17.61
CA GLU A 315 28.93 -7.00 17.81
C GLU A 315 30.04 -6.07 18.31
N LYS A 316 30.26 -4.93 17.64
CA LYS A 316 31.24 -3.92 18.05
C LYS A 316 30.96 -3.35 19.46
N SER A 317 29.69 -3.29 19.84
CA SER A 317 29.26 -2.79 21.14
C SER A 317 29.29 -3.88 22.24
N GLY A 318 29.61 -5.13 21.90
CA GLY A 318 29.52 -6.26 22.82
C GLY A 318 28.09 -6.59 23.26
N ILE A 319 27.07 -6.10 22.55
CA ILE A 319 25.66 -6.31 22.85
C ILE A 319 25.19 -7.55 22.09
N ARG A 320 24.57 -8.51 22.77
CA ARG A 320 23.96 -9.65 22.10
C ARG A 320 22.62 -9.24 21.47
N PRO A 321 22.35 -9.62 20.21
CA PRO A 321 21.03 -9.43 19.63
C PRO A 321 19.98 -10.27 20.39
N PRO A 322 18.71 -9.84 20.41
CA PRO A 322 17.61 -10.69 20.84
C PRO A 322 17.62 -12.04 20.09
N ALA A 323 17.26 -13.14 20.76
CA ALA A 323 17.33 -14.49 20.20
C ALA A 323 16.61 -14.62 18.85
N LEU A 324 15.37 -14.12 18.77
CA LEU A 324 14.59 -14.10 17.52
C LEU A 324 15.32 -13.39 16.37
N LEU A 325 15.97 -12.26 16.64
CA LEU A 325 16.74 -11.51 15.64
C LEU A 325 18.01 -12.28 15.24
N GLY A 326 18.76 -12.81 16.20
CA GLY A 326 19.98 -13.56 15.94
C GLY A 326 19.72 -14.79 15.07
N GLU A 327 18.76 -15.61 15.46
CA GLU A 327 18.39 -16.83 14.73
C GLU A 327 17.84 -16.52 13.32
N ALA A 328 16.97 -15.51 13.19
CA ALA A 328 16.44 -15.09 11.90
C ALA A 328 17.54 -14.58 10.96
N TYR A 329 18.50 -13.81 11.49
CA TYR A 329 19.63 -13.29 10.71
C TYR A 329 20.55 -14.43 10.24
N ASP A 330 20.84 -15.39 11.11
CA ASP A 330 21.65 -16.56 10.76
C ASP A 330 20.96 -17.39 9.65
N ILE A 331 19.65 -17.62 9.75
CA ILE A 331 18.86 -18.29 8.72
C ILE A 331 18.91 -17.50 7.40
N ALA A 332 18.64 -16.18 7.43
CA ALA A 332 18.59 -15.35 6.24
C ALA A 332 19.96 -15.17 5.55
N SER A 333 21.05 -15.25 6.30
CA SER A 333 22.41 -15.06 5.78
C SER A 333 23.05 -16.33 5.23
N THR A 334 22.58 -17.51 5.66
CA THR A 334 23.16 -18.81 5.27
C THR A 334 22.30 -19.62 4.30
N SER A 335 21.01 -19.32 4.21
CA SER A 335 20.10 -20.14 3.40
C SER A 335 20.11 -19.73 1.93
N GLU A 336 20.50 -20.67 1.05
CA GLU A 336 20.37 -20.52 -0.42
C GLU A 336 18.91 -20.60 -0.88
N SER A 337 18.02 -21.18 -0.06
CA SER A 337 16.59 -21.32 -0.30
C SER A 337 15.81 -21.40 1.03
N LEU A 338 15.01 -20.39 1.33
CA LEU A 338 14.03 -20.46 2.42
C LEU A 338 12.84 -21.35 2.02
N PRO A 339 12.06 -21.89 2.98
CA PRO A 339 10.80 -22.57 2.72
C PRO A 339 9.90 -21.75 1.78
N GLU A 340 9.04 -22.45 1.03
CA GLU A 340 8.11 -21.84 0.08
C GLU A 340 7.40 -20.61 0.71
N PRO A 341 7.28 -19.47 -0.01
CA PRO A 341 6.75 -18.20 0.51
C PRO A 341 5.39 -18.30 1.22
N LEU A 342 4.61 -19.34 0.87
CA LEU A 342 3.23 -19.55 1.26
C LEU A 342 3.08 -19.95 2.73
N GLU A 343 3.94 -20.80 3.27
CA GLU A 343 3.88 -21.26 4.68
C GLU A 343 4.31 -20.17 5.67
N MET A 344 5.11 -19.21 5.20
CA MET A 344 5.79 -18.20 6.02
C MET A 344 5.02 -16.88 6.08
N MET A 345 4.01 -16.72 5.24
CA MET A 345 3.22 -15.49 5.07
C MET A 345 1.77 -15.61 5.56
N CYS A 346 1.31 -16.78 6.02
CA CYS A 346 -0.06 -16.95 6.54
C CYS A 346 -0.36 -15.95 7.68
N GLY A 347 -1.16 -14.93 7.39
CA GLY A 347 -1.53 -13.85 8.32
C GLY A 347 -0.85 -12.51 8.03
N ALA A 348 0.38 -12.50 7.46
CA ALA A 348 1.10 -11.26 7.19
C ALA A 348 0.38 -10.33 6.20
N ALA A 349 0.44 -9.02 6.47
CA ALA A 349 -0.14 -7.98 5.63
C ALA A 349 0.62 -7.95 4.31
N THR A 350 0.02 -8.60 3.32
CA THR A 350 0.55 -8.56 1.97
C THR A 350 0.22 -7.24 1.32
N PRO A 351 1.17 -6.63 0.61
CA PRO A 351 0.86 -5.56 -0.31
C PRO A 351 -0.02 -6.10 -1.42
N ARG A 352 -0.94 -5.26 -1.90
CA ARG A 352 -2.11 -5.57 -2.75
C ARG A 352 -1.85 -6.33 -4.07
N GLY A 353 -0.63 -6.81 -4.33
CA GLY A 353 -0.20 -7.41 -5.59
C GLY A 353 0.50 -8.77 -5.53
N SER A 354 0.56 -9.50 -4.41
CA SER A 354 1.11 -10.88 -4.39
C SER A 354 0.14 -11.94 -3.87
N TRP A 355 -0.69 -12.40 -4.81
CA TRP A 355 -0.91 -13.81 -5.17
C TRP A 355 -1.71 -14.76 -4.26
N HIS A 356 -1.84 -14.56 -2.94
CA HIS A 356 -2.59 -15.52 -2.10
C HIS A 356 -3.80 -14.96 -1.34
N GLU A 357 -4.01 -13.64 -1.29
CA GLU A 357 -5.22 -13.08 -0.67
C GLU A 357 -6.49 -13.18 -1.53
N GLN A 358 -6.41 -13.53 -2.81
CA GLN A 358 -7.63 -13.66 -3.63
C GLN A 358 -8.52 -14.85 -3.26
N ARG A 359 -7.96 -15.92 -2.69
CA ARG A 359 -8.72 -17.17 -2.54
C ARG A 359 -9.93 -17.06 -1.60
N ASP A 360 -9.84 -16.20 -0.58
CA ASP A 360 -10.93 -16.00 0.39
C ASP A 360 -11.35 -14.54 0.60
N ARG A 361 -10.60 -13.54 0.08
CA ARG A 361 -10.93 -12.12 0.31
C ARG A 361 -12.22 -11.71 -0.37
N LEU A 362 -12.45 -12.14 -1.61
CA LEU A 362 -13.72 -11.88 -2.32
C LEU A 362 -14.88 -12.54 -1.57
N ALA A 363 -14.75 -13.83 -1.22
CA ALA A 363 -15.77 -14.57 -0.47
C ALA A 363 -16.02 -14.01 0.95
N ARG A 364 -15.02 -13.42 1.62
CA ARG A 364 -15.20 -12.72 2.92
C ARG A 364 -15.80 -11.33 2.74
N ALA A 365 -15.39 -10.58 1.72
CA ALA A 365 -15.95 -9.26 1.39
C ALA A 365 -17.43 -9.37 0.95
N GLU A 366 -17.78 -10.40 0.18
CA GLU A 366 -19.18 -10.68 -0.19
C GLU A 366 -20.02 -11.04 1.04
N ARG A 367 -19.45 -11.81 1.98
CA ARG A 367 -20.10 -12.13 3.26
C ARG A 367 -20.26 -10.92 4.19
N SER A 368 -19.35 -9.95 4.13
CA SER A 368 -19.42 -8.72 4.94
C SER A 368 -20.24 -7.59 4.29
N LEU A 369 -20.64 -7.74 3.02
CA LEU A 369 -21.46 -6.79 2.26
C LEU A 369 -22.82 -7.36 1.80
N PRO A 370 -23.62 -8.04 2.66
CA PRO A 370 -24.88 -8.68 2.24
C PRO A 370 -25.96 -7.68 1.78
N GLN A 371 -25.79 -6.39 2.10
CA GLN A 371 -26.63 -5.32 1.58
C GLN A 371 -26.38 -5.06 0.08
N VAL A 372 -25.18 -5.37 -0.40
CA VAL A 372 -24.68 -5.02 -1.74
C VAL A 372 -24.71 -6.23 -2.66
N TYR A 373 -24.20 -7.39 -2.23
CA TYR A 373 -24.13 -8.60 -3.05
C TYR A 373 -25.20 -9.62 -2.69
N THR A 374 -25.51 -10.50 -3.65
CA THR A 374 -26.50 -11.57 -3.51
C THR A 374 -25.78 -12.86 -3.14
N THR A 375 -26.29 -13.56 -2.14
CA THR A 375 -25.73 -14.85 -1.71
C THR A 375 -26.35 -15.97 -2.51
N LEU A 376 -25.52 -16.78 -3.17
CA LEU A 376 -25.95 -18.03 -3.78
C LEU A 376 -26.32 -19.03 -2.68
N GLN A 377 -27.58 -19.48 -2.68
CA GLN A 377 -28.11 -20.36 -1.63
C GLN A 377 -27.67 -21.82 -1.80
N ALA A 378 -27.40 -22.26 -3.03
CA ALA A 378 -26.97 -23.62 -3.32
C ALA A 378 -25.45 -23.74 -3.13
N PRO A 379 -24.96 -24.68 -2.29
CA PRO A 379 -23.53 -24.87 -2.05
C PRO A 379 -22.73 -25.12 -3.33
N GLU A 380 -23.29 -25.87 -4.27
CA GLU A 380 -22.66 -26.15 -5.57
C GLU A 380 -22.52 -24.88 -6.41
N ALA A 381 -23.54 -24.02 -6.45
CA ALA A 381 -23.50 -22.75 -7.16
C ALA A 381 -22.47 -21.80 -6.52
N GLN A 382 -22.39 -21.79 -5.18
CA GLN A 382 -21.39 -21.00 -4.47
C GLN A 382 -19.96 -21.49 -4.77
N ALA A 383 -19.72 -22.79 -4.74
CA ALA A 383 -18.43 -23.37 -5.11
C ALA A 383 -18.04 -23.03 -6.56
N ARG A 384 -19.01 -23.10 -7.49
CA ARG A 384 -18.83 -22.70 -8.88
C ARG A 384 -18.53 -21.21 -9.05
N HIS A 385 -19.17 -20.35 -8.26
CA HIS A 385 -18.88 -18.92 -8.27
C HIS A 385 -17.46 -18.61 -7.83
N HIS A 386 -16.99 -19.23 -6.73
CA HIS A 386 -15.59 -19.10 -6.30
C HIS A 386 -14.62 -19.59 -7.38
N GLN A 387 -14.93 -20.72 -8.04
CA GLN A 387 -14.13 -21.21 -9.16
C GLN A 387 -14.05 -20.18 -10.31
N HIS A 388 -15.15 -19.48 -10.62
CA HIS A 388 -15.14 -18.42 -11.64
C HIS A 388 -14.27 -17.23 -11.22
N GLN A 389 -14.29 -16.83 -9.95
CA GLN A 389 -13.43 -15.76 -9.42
C GLN A 389 -11.95 -16.14 -9.57
N GLU A 390 -11.56 -17.32 -9.08
CA GLU A 390 -10.17 -17.82 -9.17
C GLU A 390 -9.67 -17.93 -10.62
N ALA A 391 -10.52 -18.43 -11.50
CA ALA A 391 -10.18 -18.58 -12.90
C ALA A 391 -10.06 -17.22 -13.61
N MET A 392 -10.91 -16.24 -13.27
CA MET A 392 -10.85 -14.88 -13.79
C MET A 392 -9.56 -14.18 -13.34
N ASP A 393 -9.21 -14.29 -12.06
CA ASP A 393 -7.98 -13.76 -11.49
C ASP A 393 -6.73 -14.29 -12.21
N SER A 394 -6.70 -15.61 -12.42
CA SER A 394 -5.64 -16.27 -13.16
C SER A 394 -5.57 -15.80 -14.61
N ALA A 395 -6.72 -15.61 -15.26
CA ALA A 395 -6.80 -15.16 -16.64
C ALA A 395 -6.34 -13.71 -16.80
N LEU A 396 -6.74 -12.81 -15.89
CA LEU A 396 -6.33 -11.41 -15.87
C LEU A 396 -4.85 -11.25 -15.57
N THR A 397 -4.28 -12.09 -14.71
CA THR A 397 -2.84 -12.13 -14.48
C THR A 397 -2.08 -12.49 -15.76
N ARG A 398 -2.50 -13.57 -16.43
CA ARG A 398 -1.88 -13.99 -17.70
C ARG A 398 -2.01 -12.89 -18.75
N LEU A 399 -3.18 -12.27 -18.86
CA LEU A 399 -3.43 -11.16 -19.77
C LEU A 399 -2.47 -10.00 -19.49
N ARG A 400 -2.29 -9.58 -18.23
CA ARG A 400 -1.37 -8.50 -17.83
C ARG A 400 0.07 -8.78 -18.23
N SER A 401 0.52 -10.03 -18.14
CA SER A 401 1.86 -10.44 -18.56
C SER A 401 2.01 -10.76 -20.05
N SER A 402 0.92 -10.70 -20.82
CA SER A 402 0.94 -11.10 -22.22
C SER A 402 1.62 -10.05 -23.10
N THR A 403 2.39 -10.49 -24.10
CA THR A 403 3.05 -9.59 -25.05
C THR A 403 2.09 -8.59 -25.71
N PRO A 404 0.86 -8.98 -26.13
CA PRO A 404 -0.10 -8.02 -26.70
C PRO A 404 -0.57 -6.95 -25.71
N ALA A 405 -0.80 -7.30 -24.44
CA ALA A 405 -1.20 -6.35 -23.42
C ALA A 405 -0.06 -5.38 -23.06
N LEU A 406 1.15 -5.92 -22.84
CA LEU A 406 2.34 -5.12 -22.56
C LEU A 406 2.65 -4.14 -23.69
N GLN A 407 2.49 -4.56 -24.95
CA GLN A 407 2.68 -3.69 -26.10
C GLN A 407 1.65 -2.55 -26.13
N ARG A 408 0.36 -2.85 -25.93
CA ARG A 408 -0.68 -1.81 -25.89
C ARG A 408 -0.47 -0.82 -24.74
N GLN A 409 -0.04 -1.30 -23.58
CA GLN A 409 0.30 -0.43 -22.45
C GLN A 409 1.54 0.43 -22.74
N ALA A 410 2.55 -0.12 -23.43
CA ALA A 410 3.71 0.64 -23.90
C ALA A 410 3.31 1.73 -24.93
N ASP A 411 2.28 1.46 -25.72
CA ASP A 411 1.67 2.43 -26.66
C ASP A 411 0.73 3.44 -25.96
N GLY A 412 0.63 3.39 -24.63
CA GLY A 412 -0.13 4.33 -23.80
C GLY A 412 -1.58 3.94 -23.53
N ALA A 413 -2.01 2.73 -23.88
CA ALA A 413 -3.37 2.26 -23.59
C ALA A 413 -3.54 1.93 -22.10
N ASP A 414 -4.72 2.23 -21.56
CA ASP A 414 -5.10 1.80 -20.22
C ASP A 414 -5.32 0.29 -20.18
N PHE A 415 -4.84 -0.38 -19.13
CA PHE A 415 -5.04 -1.82 -18.96
C PHE A 415 -6.53 -2.19 -18.90
N ARG A 416 -7.38 -1.31 -18.38
CA ARG A 416 -8.83 -1.53 -18.25
C ARG A 416 -9.51 -1.63 -19.62
N ASP A 417 -9.00 -0.90 -20.61
CA ASP A 417 -9.43 -1.03 -21.99
C ASP A 417 -8.97 -2.39 -22.54
N VAL A 418 -7.74 -2.84 -22.24
CA VAL A 418 -7.29 -4.18 -22.63
C VAL A 418 -8.16 -5.30 -22.02
N VAL A 419 -8.57 -5.15 -20.76
CA VAL A 419 -9.47 -6.10 -20.08
C VAL A 419 -10.84 -6.10 -20.74
N ALA A 420 -11.41 -4.93 -21.01
CA ALA A 420 -12.69 -4.80 -21.71
C ALA A 420 -12.71 -5.56 -23.03
N ASP A 421 -11.66 -5.37 -23.81
CA ASP A 421 -11.50 -5.93 -25.14
C ASP A 421 -11.42 -7.46 -25.09
N ALA A 422 -10.74 -7.97 -24.06
CA ALA A 422 -10.52 -9.40 -23.85
C ALA A 422 -11.69 -10.09 -23.11
N LEU A 423 -12.58 -9.34 -22.43
CA LEU A 423 -13.58 -9.89 -21.52
C LEU A 423 -14.44 -11.02 -22.12
N PRO A 424 -14.95 -10.94 -23.37
CA PRO A 424 -15.71 -12.05 -23.96
C PRO A 424 -14.89 -13.34 -24.09
N GLN A 425 -13.59 -13.23 -24.40
CA GLN A 425 -12.70 -14.37 -24.49
C GLN A 425 -12.32 -14.88 -23.11
N LEU A 426 -12.02 -13.98 -22.16
CA LEU A 426 -11.73 -14.34 -20.76
C LEU A 426 -12.87 -15.15 -20.16
N LEU A 427 -14.13 -14.73 -20.33
CA LEU A 427 -15.30 -15.46 -19.82
C LEU A 427 -15.41 -16.88 -20.42
N ARG A 428 -15.07 -17.05 -21.71
CA ARG A 428 -15.01 -18.38 -22.34
C ARG A 428 -13.87 -19.23 -21.76
N ASP A 429 -12.70 -18.64 -21.62
CA ASP A 429 -11.49 -19.35 -21.16
C ASP A 429 -11.62 -19.84 -19.72
N ILE A 430 -12.33 -19.09 -18.87
CA ILE A 430 -12.60 -19.50 -17.49
C ILE A 430 -13.75 -20.51 -17.37
N GLY A 431 -14.39 -20.88 -18.49
CA GLY A 431 -15.57 -21.75 -18.49
C GLY A 431 -16.73 -21.15 -17.68
N PHE A 432 -16.99 -19.85 -17.85
CA PHE A 432 -18.03 -19.13 -17.14
C PHE A 432 -19.42 -19.73 -17.41
N GLN A 433 -20.12 -20.11 -16.34
CA GLN A 433 -21.47 -20.67 -16.39
C GLN A 433 -22.48 -19.65 -15.84
N PRO A 434 -23.16 -18.88 -16.70
CA PRO A 434 -24.10 -17.84 -16.24
C PRO A 434 -25.35 -18.40 -15.55
N GLU A 435 -25.72 -19.66 -15.78
CA GLU A 435 -26.96 -20.27 -15.31
C GLU A 435 -26.99 -20.50 -13.79
N ILE A 436 -25.84 -20.42 -13.12
CA ILE A 436 -25.74 -20.58 -11.66
C ILE A 436 -26.23 -19.34 -10.91
N TYR A 437 -26.33 -18.19 -11.60
CA TYR A 437 -26.70 -16.91 -10.98
C TYR A 437 -28.20 -16.67 -11.11
N ALA A 438 -28.79 -16.08 -10.08
CA ALA A 438 -30.22 -15.79 -10.03
C ALA A 438 -30.51 -14.36 -9.57
N ALA A 439 -31.73 -13.90 -9.85
CA ALA A 439 -32.29 -12.70 -9.27
C ALA A 439 -32.35 -12.77 -7.73
N LYS A 440 -32.17 -11.64 -7.03
CA LYS A 440 -32.23 -11.59 -5.55
C LYS A 440 -33.65 -11.68 -5.01
N SER A 441 -34.63 -11.14 -5.75
CA SER A 441 -36.05 -11.20 -5.39
C SER A 441 -36.90 -11.42 -6.65
N LYS A 442 -38.18 -11.77 -6.49
CA LYS A 442 -39.13 -11.87 -7.62
C LYS A 442 -39.81 -10.52 -7.95
N GLU A 443 -39.43 -9.45 -7.27
CA GLU A 443 -40.00 -8.12 -7.49
C GLU A 443 -39.53 -7.53 -8.82
N THR A 444 -40.24 -6.53 -9.34
CA THR A 444 -39.85 -5.87 -10.58
C THR A 444 -38.47 -5.18 -10.48
N LEU A 445 -38.05 -4.79 -9.27
CA LEU A 445 -36.74 -4.23 -8.94
C LEU A 445 -35.84 -5.25 -8.20
N GLY A 446 -35.73 -6.47 -8.73
CA GLY A 446 -35.15 -7.61 -8.00
C GLY A 446 -33.93 -8.28 -8.65
N TYR A 447 -32.92 -7.54 -9.10
CA TYR A 447 -31.74 -8.16 -9.72
C TYR A 447 -30.78 -8.77 -8.69
N GLY A 448 -30.10 -9.86 -9.08
CA GLY A 448 -28.96 -10.40 -8.36
C GLY A 448 -27.68 -9.68 -8.77
N ARG A 449 -26.83 -9.35 -7.80
CA ARG A 449 -25.50 -8.77 -8.02
C ARG A 449 -24.44 -9.63 -7.36
N TYR A 450 -23.38 -9.97 -8.07
CA TYR A 450 -22.27 -10.82 -7.59
C TYR A 450 -20.93 -10.20 -8.01
N LEU A 451 -19.86 -10.40 -7.24
CA LEU A 451 -18.54 -9.86 -7.56
C LEU A 451 -17.73 -10.94 -8.29
N LEU A 452 -17.19 -10.64 -9.47
CA LEU A 452 -16.35 -11.56 -10.22
C LEU A 452 -14.85 -11.26 -10.05
N HIS A 453 -14.48 -9.99 -9.96
CA HIS A 453 -13.10 -9.56 -9.77
C HIS A 453 -13.04 -8.16 -9.14
N SER A 454 -11.96 -7.89 -8.41
CA SER A 454 -11.65 -6.59 -7.82
C SER A 454 -10.15 -6.32 -7.91
N ASP A 455 -9.77 -5.23 -8.58
CA ASP A 455 -8.41 -4.68 -8.59
C ASP A 455 -8.42 -3.35 -7.84
N THR A 456 -7.55 -3.24 -6.84
CA THR A 456 -7.44 -2.08 -5.95
C THR A 456 -6.11 -1.33 -6.12
N THR A 457 -5.34 -1.68 -7.14
CA THR A 457 -4.11 -0.96 -7.49
C THR A 457 -4.49 0.44 -7.98
N PRO A 458 -3.89 1.53 -7.46
CA PRO A 458 -4.26 2.89 -7.85
C PRO A 458 -4.22 3.14 -9.36
N GLU A 459 -3.34 2.43 -10.08
CA GLU A 459 -3.10 2.56 -11.51
C GLU A 459 -4.08 1.72 -12.34
N ASN A 460 -4.66 0.67 -11.76
CA ASN A 460 -5.61 -0.23 -12.42
C ASN A 460 -6.83 -0.49 -11.54
N ASN A 461 -7.36 0.53 -10.87
CA ASN A 461 -8.52 0.37 -10.02
C ASN A 461 -9.73 0.03 -10.92
N PHE A 462 -10.27 -1.19 -10.78
CA PHE A 462 -11.49 -1.64 -11.48
C PHE A 462 -12.12 -2.85 -10.80
N CYS A 463 -13.38 -3.15 -11.12
CA CYS A 463 -14.00 -4.41 -10.73
C CYS A 463 -14.85 -4.99 -11.86
N LEU A 464 -15.04 -6.31 -11.80
CA LEU A 464 -15.98 -7.04 -12.64
C LEU A 464 -17.15 -7.50 -11.78
N GLN A 465 -18.37 -7.14 -12.16
CA GLN A 465 -19.60 -7.49 -11.45
C GLN A 465 -20.56 -8.25 -12.34
N ILE A 466 -21.26 -9.24 -11.79
CA ILE A 466 -22.26 -10.02 -12.49
C ILE A 466 -23.63 -9.55 -12.04
N PHE A 467 -24.52 -9.33 -13.00
CA PHE A 467 -25.91 -8.99 -12.78
C PHE A 467 -26.81 -10.07 -13.39
N ALA A 468 -27.76 -10.57 -12.61
CA ALA A 468 -28.72 -11.59 -13.03
C ALA A 468 -30.16 -11.07 -12.86
N PHE A 469 -30.98 -11.27 -13.88
CA PHE A 469 -32.32 -10.73 -13.98
C PHE A 469 -33.32 -11.81 -14.39
N ASP A 470 -34.34 -12.04 -13.57
CA ASP A 470 -35.51 -12.80 -13.99
C ASP A 470 -36.28 -12.07 -15.10
N PRO A 471 -37.14 -12.77 -15.85
CA PRO A 471 -37.96 -12.16 -16.89
C PRO A 471 -38.65 -10.88 -16.38
N THR A 472 -38.63 -9.83 -17.20
CA THR A 472 -39.25 -8.51 -16.94
C THR A 472 -38.59 -7.61 -15.89
N GLN A 473 -37.62 -8.12 -15.10
CA GLN A 473 -36.95 -7.35 -14.06
C GLN A 473 -36.06 -6.25 -14.62
N LYS A 474 -35.81 -5.24 -13.77
CA LYS A 474 -34.93 -4.13 -14.10
C LYS A 474 -34.15 -3.64 -12.88
N THR A 475 -33.03 -2.96 -13.12
CA THR A 475 -32.38 -2.17 -12.08
C THR A 475 -33.22 -0.92 -11.74
N PRO A 476 -33.08 -0.37 -10.53
CA PRO A 476 -33.43 1.02 -10.25
C PRO A 476 -32.73 1.96 -11.24
N ILE A 477 -33.30 3.16 -11.40
CA ILE A 477 -32.58 4.23 -12.10
C ILE A 477 -31.37 4.58 -11.23
N HIS A 478 -30.19 4.47 -11.81
CA HIS A 478 -28.94 4.76 -11.14
C HIS A 478 -28.03 5.49 -12.12
N ASN A 479 -27.11 6.25 -11.55
CA ASN A 479 -25.95 6.74 -12.26
C ASN A 479 -24.71 6.17 -11.56
N HIS A 480 -23.61 6.14 -12.28
CA HIS A 480 -22.31 5.88 -11.69
C HIS A 480 -21.34 6.94 -12.21
N PRO A 481 -20.48 7.51 -11.33
CA PRO A 481 -19.50 8.53 -11.71
C PRO A 481 -18.36 7.97 -12.56
N ASN A 482 -18.35 6.65 -12.79
CA ASN A 482 -17.27 5.92 -13.40
C ASN A 482 -17.70 5.31 -14.74
N GLU A 483 -16.75 5.10 -15.65
CA GLU A 483 -17.04 4.45 -16.93
C GLU A 483 -17.35 2.98 -16.69
N CYS A 484 -18.35 2.46 -17.42
CA CYS A 484 -18.71 1.05 -17.32
C CYS A 484 -18.82 0.42 -18.70
N ALA A 485 -18.35 -0.82 -18.85
CA ALA A 485 -18.77 -1.64 -19.97
C ALA A 485 -19.43 -2.90 -19.52
N SER A 486 -20.24 -3.44 -20.41
CA SER A 486 -21.16 -4.51 -20.09
C SER A 486 -21.20 -5.51 -21.22
N PHE A 487 -21.12 -6.77 -20.83
CA PHE A 487 -21.15 -7.91 -21.72
C PHE A 487 -22.32 -8.81 -21.31
N ILE A 488 -23.22 -9.10 -22.26
CA ILE A 488 -24.30 -10.05 -22.02
C ILE A 488 -23.72 -11.47 -22.15
N ALA A 489 -23.73 -12.19 -21.03
CA ALA A 489 -23.35 -13.59 -20.97
C ALA A 489 -24.53 -14.53 -21.30
N LEU A 490 -25.77 -14.12 -20.98
CA LEU A 490 -27.00 -14.88 -21.25
C LEU A 490 -28.20 -13.95 -21.45
N GLY A 491 -29.13 -14.31 -22.34
CA GLY A 491 -30.41 -13.61 -22.50
C GLY A 491 -30.33 -12.28 -23.26
N GLN A 492 -31.27 -11.37 -22.99
CA GLN A 492 -31.33 -10.05 -23.62
C GLN A 492 -31.64 -8.94 -22.61
N LEU A 493 -30.73 -7.97 -22.52
CA LEU A 493 -30.91 -6.76 -21.72
C LEU A 493 -31.09 -5.54 -22.61
N ARG A 494 -31.93 -4.61 -22.15
CA ARG A 494 -32.03 -3.26 -22.72
C ARG A 494 -31.63 -2.24 -21.70
N GLU A 495 -30.74 -1.35 -22.12
CA GLU A 495 -30.40 -0.15 -21.38
C GLU A 495 -31.32 0.98 -21.81
N ARG A 496 -31.78 1.73 -20.81
CA ARG A 496 -32.58 2.94 -21.01
C ARG A 496 -31.90 4.10 -20.32
N LEU A 497 -31.59 5.14 -21.09
CA LEU A 497 -31.00 6.39 -20.60
C LEU A 497 -32.10 7.40 -20.22
N TYR A 498 -31.82 8.22 -19.21
CA TYR A 498 -32.72 9.27 -18.73
C TYR A 498 -32.00 10.62 -18.69
N ASP A 499 -32.78 11.71 -18.81
CA ASP A 499 -32.29 13.07 -18.60
C ASP A 499 -32.15 13.32 -17.09
N ASP A 500 -30.98 13.80 -16.64
CA ASP A 500 -30.71 14.09 -15.23
C ASP A 500 -31.43 15.36 -14.72
N GLY A 501 -32.15 16.04 -15.61
CA GLY A 501 -32.98 17.20 -15.29
C GLY A 501 -32.17 18.49 -15.07
N LYS A 502 -30.85 18.51 -15.33
CA LYS A 502 -30.05 19.75 -15.29
C LYS A 502 -30.52 20.78 -16.32
N ASN A 503 -31.17 20.34 -17.39
CA ASN A 503 -31.80 21.18 -18.41
C ASN A 503 -33.34 21.27 -18.29
N ALA A 504 -33.94 20.73 -17.22
CA ALA A 504 -35.39 20.79 -17.03
C ALA A 504 -35.84 22.22 -16.78
N VAL A 505 -36.55 22.80 -17.75
CA VAL A 505 -37.25 24.08 -17.58
C VAL A 505 -38.17 23.96 -16.37
N LYS A 506 -37.98 24.83 -15.36
CA LYS A 506 -38.83 24.92 -14.17
C LYS A 506 -40.31 24.95 -14.57
N ARG A 507 -40.98 23.82 -14.43
CA ARG A 507 -42.43 23.73 -14.35
C ARG A 507 -42.72 23.10 -13.00
N ASP A 508 -43.08 23.96 -12.06
CA ASP A 508 -43.71 23.68 -10.77
C ASP A 508 -43.18 22.46 -10.01
N ASP A 509 -42.23 22.74 -9.12
CA ASP A 509 -41.83 22.00 -7.90
C ASP A 509 -41.56 20.50 -7.94
N LYS A 510 -41.47 19.87 -9.11
CA LYS A 510 -41.02 18.48 -9.22
C LYS A 510 -39.99 18.34 -10.34
N ARG A 511 -38.73 18.05 -9.97
CA ARG A 511 -37.72 17.62 -10.94
C ARG A 511 -38.12 16.25 -11.47
N PHE A 512 -38.81 16.22 -12.60
CA PHE A 512 -39.14 14.97 -13.28
C PHE A 512 -37.99 14.57 -14.19
N VAL A 513 -37.49 13.37 -13.98
CA VAL A 513 -36.54 12.69 -14.86
C VAL A 513 -37.34 12.24 -16.09
N LYS A 514 -37.11 12.92 -17.22
CA LYS A 514 -37.81 12.60 -18.46
C LYS A 514 -37.05 11.48 -19.18
N LYS A 515 -37.79 10.49 -19.67
CA LYS A 515 -37.25 9.52 -20.61
C LYS A 515 -36.74 10.28 -21.83
N LEU A 516 -35.46 10.12 -22.18
CA LEU A 516 -34.96 10.62 -23.45
C LEU A 516 -35.69 9.86 -24.58
N VAL A 517 -36.39 10.59 -25.44
CA VAL A 517 -37.21 10.00 -26.51
C VAL A 517 -36.29 9.22 -27.46
N GLY A 518 -36.55 7.92 -27.67
CA GLY A 518 -35.77 7.07 -28.57
C GLY A 518 -34.56 6.34 -27.95
N ASN A 519 -34.19 6.61 -26.70
CA ASN A 519 -32.93 6.11 -26.10
C ASN A 519 -33.07 4.78 -25.35
N GLU A 520 -33.68 3.77 -26.00
CA GLU A 520 -33.53 2.38 -25.57
C GLU A 520 -32.60 1.66 -26.53
N ARG A 521 -31.48 1.15 -26.03
CA ARG A 521 -30.53 0.37 -26.82
C ARG A 521 -30.42 -1.06 -26.30
N PRO A 522 -30.28 -2.06 -27.19
CA PRO A 522 -29.86 -3.38 -26.74
C PRO A 522 -28.50 -3.24 -26.06
N GLN A 523 -28.35 -3.89 -24.93
CA GLN A 523 -27.06 -4.05 -24.31
C GLN A 523 -26.31 -5.15 -25.07
N SER A 524 -25.23 -4.79 -25.75
CA SER A 524 -24.25 -5.69 -26.35
C SER A 524 -23.36 -4.81 -27.21
N SER A 525 -22.24 -4.36 -26.66
CA SER A 525 -21.12 -3.76 -27.39
C SER A 525 -20.24 -2.98 -26.42
N TRP A 526 -19.03 -2.70 -26.90
CA TRP A 526 -18.02 -1.85 -26.31
C TRP A 526 -18.47 -0.38 -26.10
N ALA A 527 -19.70 -0.05 -26.50
CA ALA A 527 -20.30 1.28 -26.42
C ALA A 527 -20.49 1.83 -24.99
N GLY A 528 -20.17 1.06 -23.95
CA GLY A 528 -20.21 1.51 -22.55
C GLY A 528 -19.00 2.35 -22.10
N PHE A 529 -17.83 2.24 -22.76
CA PHE A 529 -16.65 3.07 -22.44
C PHE A 529 -16.76 4.45 -23.06
N ASN A 530 -17.74 5.19 -22.58
CA ASN A 530 -18.12 6.45 -23.15
C ASN A 530 -17.98 7.51 -22.05
N ALA A 531 -16.88 8.26 -22.06
CA ALA A 531 -16.66 9.40 -21.17
C ALA A 531 -17.77 10.48 -21.28
N GLN A 532 -18.51 10.51 -22.39
CA GLN A 532 -19.62 11.44 -22.64
C GLN A 532 -20.96 10.95 -22.04
N GLU A 533 -21.05 9.68 -21.61
CA GLU A 533 -22.20 9.06 -20.98
C GLU A 533 -22.02 8.86 -19.46
N LEU A 534 -20.87 9.29 -18.93
CA LEU A 534 -20.66 9.46 -17.49
C LEU A 534 -21.73 10.35 -16.88
N ASP A 535 -22.17 10.00 -15.67
CA ASP A 535 -23.25 10.68 -14.95
C ASP A 535 -24.63 10.69 -15.62
N ILE A 536 -24.83 10.01 -16.76
CA ILE A 536 -26.18 9.86 -17.33
C ILE A 536 -26.96 8.80 -16.55
N PRO A 537 -28.09 9.14 -15.90
CA PRO A 537 -28.89 8.18 -15.19
C PRO A 537 -29.47 7.15 -16.17
N HIS A 538 -29.41 5.88 -15.82
CA HIS A 538 -29.91 4.80 -16.67
C HIS A 538 -30.47 3.63 -15.85
N SER A 539 -31.15 2.71 -16.55
CA SER A 539 -31.65 1.46 -15.98
C SER A 539 -31.52 0.34 -16.98
N LEU A 540 -31.17 -0.86 -16.51
CA LEU A 540 -31.13 -2.06 -17.31
C LEU A 540 -32.41 -2.85 -17.10
N LYS A 541 -33.00 -3.40 -18.17
CA LYS A 541 -34.20 -4.22 -18.09
C LYS A 541 -34.03 -5.51 -18.89
N ASN A 542 -34.35 -6.63 -18.26
CA ASN A 542 -34.57 -7.89 -18.94
C ASN A 542 -35.87 -7.83 -19.75
N LYS A 543 -35.74 -8.03 -21.07
CA LYS A 543 -36.86 -8.05 -22.03
C LYS A 543 -37.13 -9.43 -22.59
N SER A 544 -36.29 -10.43 -22.29
CA SER A 544 -36.58 -11.82 -22.63
C SER A 544 -37.60 -12.43 -21.66
N ASP A 545 -38.14 -13.56 -22.09
CA ASP A 545 -38.98 -14.49 -21.33
C ASP A 545 -38.18 -15.44 -20.43
N SER A 546 -36.85 -15.32 -20.44
CA SER A 546 -35.88 -16.14 -19.72
C SER A 546 -34.87 -15.28 -18.96
N LEU A 547 -34.11 -15.93 -18.06
CA LEU A 547 -33.01 -15.34 -17.30
C LEU A 547 -32.04 -14.58 -18.22
N ALA A 548 -31.65 -13.37 -17.81
CA ALA A 548 -30.59 -12.61 -18.45
C ALA A 548 -29.44 -12.37 -17.47
N VAL A 549 -28.20 -12.57 -17.93
CA VAL A 549 -26.99 -12.39 -17.14
C VAL A 549 -26.01 -11.51 -17.89
N SER A 550 -25.45 -10.53 -17.22
CA SER A 550 -24.41 -9.64 -17.77
C SER A 550 -23.24 -9.46 -16.81
N VAL A 551 -22.04 -9.32 -17.38
CA VAL A 551 -20.81 -8.97 -16.65
C VAL A 551 -20.46 -7.52 -16.96
N HIS A 552 -20.23 -6.73 -15.92
CA HIS A 552 -19.95 -5.31 -16.00
C HIS A 552 -18.54 -5.04 -15.51
N LEU A 553 -17.75 -4.31 -16.29
CA LEU A 553 -16.47 -3.74 -15.89
C LEU A 553 -16.72 -2.29 -15.45
N TYR A 554 -16.33 -1.95 -14.24
CA TYR A 554 -16.36 -0.58 -13.74
C TYR A 554 -14.95 -0.07 -13.49
N ARG A 555 -14.57 1.05 -14.12
CA ARG A 555 -13.31 1.74 -13.81
C ARG A 555 -13.40 2.43 -12.46
N ASP A 556 -12.26 2.60 -11.81
CA ASP A 556 -12.07 3.38 -10.58
C ASP A 556 -13.01 2.99 -9.42
N MET A 557 -13.51 1.75 -9.46
CA MET A 557 -14.35 1.15 -8.43
C MET A 557 -13.83 -0.25 -8.14
N ASP A 558 -13.59 -0.55 -6.86
CA ASP A 558 -13.11 -1.85 -6.43
C ASP A 558 -14.23 -2.85 -6.13
N GLY A 559 -15.48 -2.39 -6.03
CA GLY A 559 -16.63 -3.24 -5.66
C GLY A 559 -16.65 -3.71 -4.20
N ILE A 560 -15.67 -3.34 -3.37
CA ILE A 560 -15.51 -3.84 -2.00
C ILE A 560 -15.62 -2.70 -0.97
N SER A 561 -15.08 -1.52 -1.24
CA SER A 561 -14.99 -0.42 -0.26
C SER A 561 -16.27 0.43 -0.13
N GLY A 562 -17.41 -0.06 -0.60
CA GLY A 562 -18.66 0.72 -0.63
C GLY A 562 -18.62 1.91 -1.60
N GLY A 563 -17.64 1.96 -2.50
CA GLY A 563 -17.52 2.98 -3.53
C GLY A 563 -18.71 3.00 -4.50
N ALA A 564 -19.52 4.06 -4.39
CA ALA A 564 -20.29 4.77 -5.42
C ALA A 564 -21.07 4.01 -6.53
N GLN A 565 -21.70 2.86 -6.25
CA GLN A 565 -23.04 2.63 -6.83
C GLN A 565 -24.09 3.19 -5.87
N VAL A 566 -24.19 4.52 -5.81
CA VAL A 566 -25.29 5.16 -5.10
C VAL A 566 -26.52 4.98 -5.97
N ALA A 567 -27.41 4.05 -5.60
CA ALA A 567 -28.76 4.09 -6.12
C ALA A 567 -29.26 5.51 -5.88
N ALA A 568 -29.70 6.20 -6.93
CA ALA A 568 -30.17 7.57 -6.82
C ALA A 568 -31.55 7.58 -6.14
N LYS A 569 -31.64 7.06 -4.92
CA LYS A 569 -32.89 6.93 -4.16
C LYS A 569 -33.49 8.32 -3.94
N ASP A 570 -32.65 9.30 -3.63
CA ASP A 570 -33.11 10.61 -3.16
C ASP A 570 -33.64 11.54 -4.27
N ARG A 571 -33.39 11.23 -5.55
CA ARG A 571 -33.82 12.08 -6.71
C ARG A 571 -34.85 11.41 -7.63
N PHE A 572 -35.11 10.12 -7.48
CA PHE A 572 -35.84 9.33 -8.48
C PHE A 572 -36.99 8.48 -7.91
N GLU A 573 -37.23 8.51 -6.59
CA GLU A 573 -38.46 7.99 -6.01
C GLU A 573 -39.66 8.81 -6.51
N ARG A 574 -40.51 8.20 -7.35
CA ARG A 574 -41.88 8.68 -7.48
C ARG A 574 -42.50 8.54 -6.09
N MET A 575 -43.00 9.63 -5.51
CA MET A 575 -44.02 9.51 -4.46
C MET A 575 -45.10 8.55 -4.97
N PRO A 576 -45.61 7.64 -4.12
CA PRO A 576 -46.71 6.76 -4.50
C PRO A 576 -47.78 7.64 -5.15
N SER A 577 -48.20 7.25 -6.35
CA SER A 577 -49.37 7.85 -6.96
C SER A 577 -50.51 7.65 -5.98
N GLN A 578 -50.92 8.71 -5.28
CA GLN A 578 -52.26 8.77 -4.76
C GLN A 578 -53.15 8.64 -5.99
N GLU A 579 -53.68 7.45 -6.21
CA GLU A 579 -54.84 7.32 -7.08
C GLU A 579 -55.88 8.29 -6.53
N PRO A 580 -56.46 9.16 -7.37
CA PRO A 580 -57.54 10.00 -6.90
C PRO A 580 -58.64 9.09 -6.38
N GLU A 581 -58.98 9.23 -5.10
CA GLU A 581 -60.23 8.70 -4.57
C GLU A 581 -61.34 9.15 -5.51
N VAL A 582 -61.92 8.19 -6.22
CA VAL A 582 -63.22 8.39 -6.87
C VAL A 582 -64.21 8.50 -5.72
N VAL A 583 -64.45 9.73 -5.28
CA VAL A 583 -65.62 10.05 -4.46
C VAL A 583 -66.84 9.75 -5.33
N GLN A 584 -67.68 8.83 -4.86
CA GLN A 584 -68.94 8.42 -5.49
C GLN A 584 -69.92 9.58 -5.64
#